data_AF-A0A2E5TLQ2-F1
#
_entry.id   AF-A0A2E5TLQ2-F1
#
_cell.length_a   1.000
_cell.length_b   1.000
_cell.length_c   1.000
_cell.angle_alpha   90.00
_cell.angle_beta   90.00
_cell.angle_gamma   90.00
#
_symmetry.space_group_name_H-M   'P 1'
#
loop_
_entity.id
_entity.type
_entity.pdbx_description
1 polymer ?
#
loop_
_entity_poly.entity_id
_entity_poly.type
_entity_poly.pdbx_seq_one_letter_code
_entity_poly.pdbx_strand_id
1 'polypeptide(L)'
;MLALKNFTGNTYSWRRRKPIVAKLTQSNRPAVACPNCGTAQQWDSRNPFRPFCSEQCKNRDFIAWSNEEHSIPGQADYEDILSGDLEMAPERE
;
A
#
# COMPACT_ATOMS: atom_id res chain seq x y z
N MET A 1 38.17 -56.98 -43.33
CA MET A 1 37.33 -57.18 -42.13
C MET A 1 37.67 -56.04 -41.17
N LEU A 2 36.86 -54.98 -41.12
CA LEU A 2 35.89 -54.69 -40.02
C LEU A 2 36.60 -54.63 -38.65
N ALA A 3 36.60 -53.54 -37.88
CA ALA A 3 35.51 -52.60 -37.67
C ALA A 3 36.00 -51.21 -37.21
N LEU A 4 35.42 -50.18 -37.81
CA LEU A 4 35.21 -48.86 -37.21
C LEU A 4 34.36 -49.05 -35.94
N LYS A 5 34.86 -48.63 -34.78
CA LYS A 5 34.04 -48.50 -33.56
C LYS A 5 33.88 -47.02 -33.21
N ASN A 6 33.04 -46.39 -34.02
CA ASN A 6 31.95 -45.48 -33.67
C ASN A 6 32.03 -44.80 -32.29
N PHE A 7 32.29 -43.50 -32.35
CA PHE A 7 31.86 -42.49 -31.38
C PHE A 7 30.32 -42.55 -31.25
N THR A 8 29.80 -43.12 -30.17
CA THR A 8 28.37 -43.03 -29.86
C THR A 8 28.15 -42.48 -28.46
N GLY A 9 27.90 -41.18 -28.42
CA GLY A 9 26.80 -40.58 -27.64
C GLY A 9 26.89 -40.66 -26.13
N ASN A 10 27.61 -39.72 -25.51
CA ASN A 10 27.27 -39.32 -24.15
C ASN A 10 26.27 -38.16 -24.24
N THR A 11 24.99 -38.45 -24.02
CA THR A 11 23.91 -37.46 -23.99
C THR A 11 23.90 -36.77 -22.63
N TYR A 12 24.88 -35.87 -22.43
CA TYR A 12 24.88 -34.99 -21.26
C TYR A 12 23.62 -34.10 -21.31
N SER A 13 22.61 -34.47 -20.53
CA SER A 13 21.41 -33.66 -20.33
C SER A 13 21.73 -32.51 -19.38
N TRP A 14 22.37 -31.47 -19.91
CA TRP A 14 22.60 -30.22 -19.17
C TRP A 14 21.25 -29.52 -18.94
N ARG A 15 20.60 -29.83 -17.81
CA ARG A 15 19.48 -29.03 -17.31
C ARG A 15 20.00 -27.60 -17.13
N ARG A 16 19.57 -26.68 -17.99
CA ARG A 16 19.80 -25.24 -17.80
C ARG A 16 19.13 -24.83 -16.49
N ARG A 17 19.91 -24.69 -15.43
CA ARG A 17 19.43 -24.08 -14.18
C ARG A 17 19.06 -22.64 -14.51
N LYS A 18 17.80 -22.27 -14.30
CA LYS A 18 17.38 -20.86 -14.40
C LYS A 18 18.25 -20.05 -13.43
N PRO A 19 18.78 -18.89 -13.85
CA PRO A 19 19.67 -18.10 -13.02
C PRO A 19 18.96 -17.69 -11.71
N ILE A 20 19.69 -17.79 -10.60
CA ILE A 20 19.19 -17.55 -9.23
C ILE A 20 18.64 -16.11 -9.07
N VAL A 21 19.04 -15.17 -9.94
CA VAL A 21 18.64 -13.76 -9.92
C VAL A 21 17.23 -13.45 -10.45
N ALA A 22 16.52 -14.42 -11.07
CA ALA A 22 15.24 -14.17 -11.71
C ALA A 22 14.02 -14.07 -10.76
N LYS A 23 14.21 -14.11 -9.44
CA LYS A 23 13.13 -14.24 -8.44
C LYS A 23 12.91 -13.03 -7.50
N LEU A 24 13.45 -11.85 -7.79
CA LEU A 24 13.43 -10.72 -6.83
C LEU A 24 12.38 -9.61 -7.10
N THR A 25 11.35 -9.85 -7.90
CA THR A 25 10.39 -8.78 -8.29
C THR A 25 8.95 -8.98 -7.81
N GLN A 26 8.71 -9.78 -6.77
CA GLN A 26 7.34 -9.93 -6.24
C GLN A 26 7.06 -8.85 -5.18
N SER A 27 6.67 -7.65 -5.62
CA SER A 27 6.16 -6.60 -4.74
C SER A 27 4.73 -6.92 -4.31
N ASN A 28 4.57 -7.56 -3.15
CA ASN A 28 3.26 -7.73 -2.52
C ASN A 28 2.77 -6.37 -1.99
N ARG A 29 2.11 -5.59 -2.84
CA ARG A 29 1.54 -4.28 -2.48
C ARG A 29 0.10 -4.48 -2.00
N PRO A 30 -0.27 -3.97 -0.81
CA PRO A 30 -1.64 -4.11 -0.33
C PRO A 30 -2.60 -3.37 -1.25
N ALA A 31 -3.79 -3.94 -1.45
CA ALA A 31 -4.91 -3.25 -2.08
C ALA A 31 -5.68 -2.48 -1.01
N VAL A 32 -5.96 -1.21 -1.26
CA VAL A 32 -6.75 -0.33 -0.39
C VAL A 32 -7.98 0.15 -1.12
N ALA A 33 -9.12 0.23 -0.42
CA ALA A 33 -10.34 0.79 -0.98
C ALA A 33 -10.31 2.32 -0.92
N CYS A 34 -10.73 2.98 -2.00
CA CYS A 34 -10.96 4.43 -1.98
C CYS A 34 -12.10 4.75 -1.00
N PRO A 35 -11.92 5.65 -0.02
CA PRO A 35 -12.96 5.96 0.97
C PRO A 35 -14.19 6.64 0.35
N ASN A 36 -14.02 7.33 -0.79
CA ASN A 36 -15.11 8.07 -1.43
C ASN A 36 -15.98 7.20 -2.35
N CYS A 37 -15.36 6.35 -3.18
CA CYS A 37 -16.06 5.57 -4.20
C CYS A 37 -15.96 4.04 -4.04
N GLY A 38 -15.18 3.56 -3.07
CA GLY A 38 -15.00 2.13 -2.79
C GLY A 38 -14.07 1.38 -3.74
N THR A 39 -13.60 2.01 -4.83
CA THR A 39 -12.73 1.35 -5.81
C THR A 39 -11.44 0.84 -5.17
N ALA A 40 -11.15 -0.46 -5.33
CA ALA A 40 -9.92 -1.08 -4.84
C ALA A 40 -8.72 -0.64 -5.70
N GLN A 41 -7.66 -0.14 -5.07
CA GLN A 41 -6.44 0.36 -5.72
C GLN A 41 -5.21 -0.23 -5.05
N GLN A 42 -4.20 -0.59 -5.84
CA GLN A 42 -2.91 -1.02 -5.27
C GLN A 42 -2.17 0.15 -4.63
N TRP A 43 -1.55 -0.10 -3.48
CA TRP A 43 -0.63 0.83 -2.83
C TRP A 43 0.69 0.92 -3.61
N ASP A 44 0.67 1.69 -4.70
CA ASP A 44 1.83 1.96 -5.55
C ASP A 44 2.62 3.20 -5.07
N SER A 45 3.61 3.70 -5.82
CA SER A 45 4.10 5.08 -5.77
C SER A 45 3.48 5.96 -6.88
N ARG A 46 3.04 5.33 -7.98
CA ARG A 46 2.50 5.98 -9.20
C ARG A 46 1.26 6.87 -9.00
N ASN A 47 0.37 6.53 -8.07
CA ASN A 47 -0.80 7.35 -7.71
C ASN A 47 -0.49 8.35 -6.58
N PRO A 48 -0.26 9.65 -6.83
CA PRO A 48 0.07 10.60 -5.77
C PRO A 48 -1.10 10.89 -4.81
N PHE A 49 -2.33 10.50 -5.16
CA PHE A 49 -3.55 10.79 -4.41
C PHE A 49 -3.99 9.68 -3.47
N ARG A 50 -3.15 8.68 -3.19
CA ARG A 50 -3.46 7.61 -2.21
C ARG A 50 -3.84 8.23 -0.85
N PRO A 51 -4.88 7.74 -0.15
CA PRO A 51 -5.64 6.51 -0.40
C PRO A 51 -6.75 6.61 -1.46
N PHE A 52 -6.97 7.78 -2.05
CA PHE A 52 -7.99 8.00 -3.08
C PHE A 52 -7.56 7.43 -4.44
N CYS A 53 -8.53 7.02 -5.25
CA CYS A 53 -8.25 6.52 -6.60
C CYS A 53 -7.92 7.65 -7.60
N SER A 54 -8.27 8.90 -7.30
CA SER A 54 -8.05 10.06 -8.16
C SER A 54 -8.09 11.37 -7.38
N GLU A 55 -7.62 12.45 -8.00
CA GLU A 55 -7.72 13.82 -7.46
C GLU A 55 -9.18 14.22 -7.19
N GLN A 56 -10.11 13.84 -8.06
CA GLN A 56 -11.52 14.17 -7.85
C GLN A 56 -12.09 13.53 -6.57
N CYS A 57 -11.73 12.29 -6.28
CA CYS A 57 -12.17 11.63 -5.04
C CYS A 57 -11.57 12.29 -3.80
N LYS A 58 -10.32 12.77 -3.88
CA LYS A 58 -9.69 13.56 -2.81
C LYS A 58 -10.45 14.89 -2.58
N ASN A 59 -10.77 15.61 -3.65
CA ASN A 59 -11.43 16.92 -3.52
C ASN A 59 -12.87 16.79 -3.03
N ARG A 60 -13.59 15.75 -3.45
CA ARG A 60 -14.93 15.46 -2.94
C ARG A 60 -14.92 15.15 -1.44
N ASP A 61 -13.92 14.41 -0.97
CA ASP A 61 -13.75 14.13 0.47
C ASP A 61 -13.52 15.44 1.25
N PHE A 62 -12.65 16.31 0.73
CA PHE A 62 -12.43 17.63 1.31
C PHE A 62 -13.71 18.49 1.38
N ILE A 63 -14.52 18.48 0.33
CA ILE A 63 -15.79 19.23 0.31
C ILE A 63 -16.77 18.67 1.35
N ALA A 64 -16.89 17.35 1.48
CA ALA A 64 -17.78 16.74 2.47
C ALA A 64 -17.43 17.15 3.90
N TRP A 65 -16.13 17.21 4.23
CA TRP A 65 -15.66 17.75 5.51
C TRP A 65 -15.96 19.24 5.67
N SER A 66 -15.74 20.03 4.62
CA SER A 66 -16.04 21.46 4.64
C SER A 66 -17.53 21.76 4.78
N ASN A 67 -18.40 20.85 4.34
CA ASN A 67 -19.85 20.95 4.44
C ASN A 67 -20.41 20.34 5.74
N GLU A 68 -19.54 19.89 6.66
CA GLU A 68 -19.93 19.22 7.91
C GLU A 68 -20.73 17.92 7.70
N GLU A 69 -20.63 17.28 6.52
CA GLU A 69 -21.24 15.97 6.26
C GLU A 69 -20.51 14.85 7.03
N HIS A 70 -19.26 15.12 7.43
CA HIS A 70 -18.48 14.29 8.33
C HIS A 70 -18.26 15.02 9.65
N SER A 71 -18.59 14.35 10.75
CA SER A 71 -18.34 14.82 12.10
C SER A 71 -17.71 13.72 12.94
N ILE A 72 -16.84 14.13 13.86
CA ILE A 72 -16.28 13.25 14.88
C ILE A 72 -17.09 13.54 16.16
N PRO A 73 -17.71 12.53 16.79
CA PRO A 73 -18.46 12.75 18.01
C PRO A 73 -17.52 13.22 19.13
N GLY A 74 -17.87 14.36 19.74
CA GLY A 74 -17.19 14.90 20.92
C GLY A 74 -17.60 14.18 22.21
N GLN A 75 -16.78 14.31 23.25
CA GLN A 75 -17.14 13.94 24.61
C GLN A 75 -17.64 15.20 25.35
N ALA A 76 -18.80 15.10 26.00
CA ALA A 76 -19.52 16.27 26.55
C ALA A 76 -18.74 17.04 27.63
N ASP A 77 -17.74 16.44 28.25
CA ASP A 77 -16.90 16.99 29.32
C ASP A 77 -15.77 17.91 28.82
N TYR A 78 -15.50 17.96 27.51
CA TYR A 78 -14.41 18.77 26.94
C TYR A 78 -14.88 19.93 26.05
N GLU A 79 -16.18 20.11 25.84
CA GLU A 79 -16.72 21.15 24.94
C GLU A 79 -16.51 22.58 25.47
N ASP A 80 -16.45 22.75 26.79
CA ASP A 80 -16.25 24.05 27.46
C ASP A 80 -14.78 24.39 27.72
N ILE A 81 -13.85 23.47 27.41
CA ILE A 81 -12.41 23.65 27.69
C ILE A 81 -11.74 24.23 26.43
N LEU A 82 -11.58 25.55 26.40
CA LEU A 82 -10.81 26.20 25.35
C LEU A 82 -9.32 25.92 25.52
N SER A 83 -8.59 25.83 24.40
CA SER A 83 -7.16 25.53 24.40
C SER A 83 -6.30 26.51 25.22
N GLY A 84 -6.79 27.74 25.43
CA GLY A 84 -6.14 28.74 26.29
C GLY A 84 -6.35 28.55 27.80
N ASP A 85 -7.39 27.82 28.21
CA ASP A 85 -7.71 27.57 29.64
C ASP A 85 -7.10 26.25 30.16
N LEU A 86 -6.43 25.48 29.32
CA LEU A 86 -5.72 24.24 29.71
C LEU A 86 -4.46 24.50 30.56
N GLU A 87 -4.01 25.76 30.69
CA GLU A 87 -2.89 26.14 31.55
C GLU A 87 -3.28 26.28 33.03
N MET A 88 -4.06 25.34 33.57
CA MET A 88 -4.37 25.28 35.00
C MET A 88 -4.41 23.83 35.51
N ALA A 89 -3.44 23.01 35.12
CA ALA A 89 -3.14 21.81 35.89
C ALA A 89 -2.13 22.18 37.00
N PRO A 90 -2.51 22.24 38.28
CA PRO A 90 -1.51 22.28 39.35
C PRO A 90 -0.64 21.01 39.24
N GLU A 91 0.67 21.19 39.36
CA GLU A 91 1.68 20.13 39.25
C GLU A 91 1.28 18.95 40.15
N ARG A 92 1.25 17.75 39.57
CA ARG A 92 1.09 16.51 40.34
C ARG A 92 2.35 16.33 41.19
N GLU A 93 2.21 16.47 42.50
CA GLU A 93 3.20 16.07 43.50
C GLU A 93 3.11 14.57 43.83
#